data_AF-A0AAD8XAF7-F1
#
_entry.id   AF-A0AAD8XAF7-F1
#
_cell.length_a   1.000
_cell.length_b   1.000
_cell.length_c   1.000
_cell.angle_alpha   90.00
_cell.angle_beta   90.00
_cell.angle_gamma   90.00
#
_symmetry.space_group_name_H-M   'P 1'
#
loop_
_entity.id
_entity.type
_entity.pdbx_description
1 polymer ?
#
loop_
_entity_poly.entity_id
_entity_poly.type
_entity_poly.pdbx_seq_one_letter_code
_entity_poly.pdbx_strand_id
1 'polypeptide(L)'
;MEAVISGVLGEFVSRSISFVAKKCREQTTTKEDLQRLLQLLLRISTVVEEAEGRRIENRAMVRQISIMREQMFRGYYLLDAFRCRERNTNHDEVSHMSFAQSKFNPAKRLRRLVSDTQIEGTVIGRENSKELKQAVLVLENMVADMEDFVIFLMSYPRMYRQPYGAYLYLHKYMFGRQMEREQVVRFLLQAEPGGNLGVLPIVGHGLTGKSTLVEHVCIDDRVRDHFSLILLYSGNDLRDEVATNFRDHCVIKHRNIASGEERSLVVIELLGNVDEGAWKRLLHSAERFMAHGSKIIITSQSEKMVSVGTTEALMLNWLSKEAFWYFFKMLVFGSTDPEDHPKLTSIAMELAGEMGGSFMFAYVVATLLRANLSCRYWCSLLRHLRVQRQKNISLLGELSLEGGRPRYAWSMDNTRRVSKDKSFFRLCGDYQREPASHCEVPKITAVDLISGTWSDMPRGKFEILSWRSPIPPYYSYVCSCELVPQEVHQEIE
;
A
#
# COMPACT_ATOMS: atom_id res chain seq x y z
N MET A 1 8.49 -54.30 -36.16
CA MET A 1 9.26 -53.12 -36.62
C MET A 1 8.36 -51.91 -36.85
N GLU A 2 7.18 -52.08 -37.44
CA GLU A 2 6.21 -51.01 -37.71
C GLU A 2 5.66 -50.27 -36.48
N ALA A 3 5.38 -50.96 -35.38
CA ALA A 3 4.88 -50.33 -34.15
C ALA A 3 5.90 -49.37 -33.49
N VAL A 4 7.20 -49.67 -33.61
CA VAL A 4 8.29 -48.82 -33.10
C VAL A 4 8.44 -47.58 -33.98
N ILE A 5 8.35 -47.74 -35.30
CA ILE A 5 8.42 -46.61 -36.25
C ILE A 5 7.20 -45.68 -36.08
N SER A 6 6.01 -46.23 -35.84
CA SER A 6 4.79 -45.46 -35.56
C SER A 6 4.88 -44.67 -34.24
N GLY A 7 5.46 -45.27 -33.19
CA GLY A 7 5.69 -44.58 -31.91
C GLY A 7 6.66 -43.39 -32.03
N VAL A 8 7.77 -43.58 -32.75
CA VAL A 8 8.76 -42.51 -33.00
C VAL A 8 8.17 -41.39 -33.87
N LEU A 9 7.40 -41.73 -34.91
CA LEU A 9 6.69 -40.73 -35.72
C LEU A 9 5.66 -39.95 -34.89
N GLY A 10 4.90 -40.63 -34.03
CA GLY A 10 3.91 -40.02 -33.15
C GLY A 10 4.54 -39.02 -32.19
N GLU A 11 5.70 -39.34 -31.62
CA GLU A 11 6.44 -38.42 -30.75
C GLU A 11 7.00 -37.22 -31.52
N PHE A 12 7.51 -37.43 -32.74
CA PHE A 12 8.03 -36.34 -33.58
C PHE A 12 6.92 -35.39 -34.05
N VAL A 13 5.75 -35.94 -34.43
CA VAL A 13 4.56 -35.17 -34.79
C VAL A 13 4.04 -34.40 -33.57
N SER A 14 3.97 -35.04 -32.39
CA SER A 14 3.56 -34.36 -31.14
C SER A 14 4.51 -33.21 -30.78
N ARG A 15 5.82 -33.42 -30.86
CA ARG A 15 6.82 -32.36 -30.64
C ARG A 15 6.73 -31.25 -31.68
N SER A 16 6.44 -31.58 -32.93
CA SER A 16 6.27 -30.61 -34.03
C SER A 16 5.00 -29.78 -33.84
N ILE A 17 3.88 -30.40 -33.48
CA ILE A 17 2.63 -29.71 -33.16
C ILE A 17 2.81 -28.82 -31.93
N SER A 18 3.48 -29.30 -30.88
CA SER A 18 3.79 -28.51 -29.68
C SER A 18 4.68 -27.31 -30.02
N PHE A 19 5.71 -27.50 -30.86
CA PHE A 19 6.58 -26.43 -31.33
C PHE A 19 5.82 -25.39 -32.16
N VAL A 20 4.95 -25.84 -33.08
CA VAL A 20 4.13 -24.94 -33.91
C VAL A 20 3.10 -24.22 -33.05
N ALA A 21 2.40 -24.90 -32.12
CA ALA A 21 1.46 -24.27 -31.20
C ALA A 21 2.15 -23.23 -30.30
N LYS A 22 3.37 -23.52 -29.83
CA LYS A 22 4.21 -22.58 -29.08
C LYS A 22 4.60 -21.38 -29.96
N LYS A 23 5.04 -21.62 -31.20
CA LYS A 23 5.43 -20.57 -32.15
C LYS A 23 4.25 -19.71 -32.62
N CYS A 24 3.05 -20.28 -32.73
CA CYS A 24 1.81 -19.56 -33.02
C CYS A 24 1.33 -18.73 -31.82
N ARG A 25 1.47 -19.21 -30.57
CA ARG A 25 1.28 -18.37 -29.38
C ARG A 25 2.30 -17.24 -29.30
N GLU A 26 3.52 -17.46 -29.81
CA GLU A 26 4.54 -16.42 -29.92
C GLU A 26 4.26 -15.38 -31.04
N GLN A 27 3.33 -15.66 -31.97
CA GLN A 27 3.00 -14.78 -33.11
C GLN A 27 1.86 -13.78 -32.86
N THR A 28 1.30 -13.70 -31.66
CA THR A 28 0.36 -12.60 -31.34
C THR A 28 1.08 -11.25 -31.38
N THR A 29 0.40 -10.26 -31.95
CA THR A 29 0.89 -8.88 -31.93
C THR A 29 0.75 -8.32 -30.51
N THR A 30 1.64 -7.41 -30.12
CA THR A 30 1.58 -6.74 -28.81
C THR A 30 0.22 -6.07 -28.58
N LYS A 31 -0.40 -5.56 -29.65
CA LYS A 31 -1.73 -4.96 -29.64
C LYS A 31 -2.84 -5.96 -29.30
N GLU A 32 -2.81 -7.15 -29.90
CA GLU A 32 -3.76 -8.22 -29.59
C GLU A 32 -3.60 -8.70 -28.15
N ASP A 33 -2.36 -8.84 -27.68
CA ASP A 33 -2.07 -9.22 -26.29
C ASP A 33 -2.61 -8.16 -25.31
N LEU A 34 -2.46 -6.86 -25.60
CA LEU A 34 -3.00 -5.78 -24.77
C LEU A 34 -4.54 -5.78 -24.76
N GLN A 35 -5.18 -6.02 -25.91
CA GLN A 35 -6.64 -6.11 -25.98
C GLN A 35 -7.15 -7.33 -25.20
N ARG A 36 -6.44 -8.45 -25.27
CA ARG A 36 -6.78 -9.67 -24.54
C ARG A 36 -6.57 -9.49 -23.04
N LEU A 37 -5.46 -8.86 -22.64
CA LEU A 37 -5.20 -8.48 -21.26
C LEU A 37 -6.33 -7.63 -20.68
N LEU A 38 -6.80 -6.62 -21.41
CA LEU A 38 -7.93 -5.79 -21.00
C LEU A 38 -9.20 -6.61 -20.73
N GLN A 39 -9.54 -7.54 -21.62
CA GLN A 39 -10.73 -8.39 -21.47
C GLN A 39 -10.60 -9.31 -20.24
N LEU A 40 -9.43 -9.90 -20.03
CA LEU A 40 -9.16 -10.75 -18.87
C LEU A 40 -9.24 -9.97 -17.56
N LEU A 41 -8.65 -8.78 -17.52
CA LEU A 41 -8.68 -7.89 -16.35
C LEU A 41 -10.11 -7.48 -15.98
N LEU A 42 -10.98 -7.21 -16.96
CA LEU A 42 -12.39 -6.91 -16.69
C LEU A 42 -13.12 -8.09 -16.02
N ARG A 43 -12.84 -9.33 -16.46
CA ARG A 43 -13.46 -10.52 -15.84
C ARG A 43 -12.94 -10.75 -14.42
N ILE A 44 -11.62 -10.69 -14.24
CA ILE A 44 -10.99 -10.93 -12.94
C ILE A 44 -11.35 -9.83 -11.93
N SER A 45 -11.32 -8.56 -12.34
CA SER A 45 -11.73 -7.44 -11.46
C SER A 45 -13.17 -7.62 -10.97
N THR A 46 -14.09 -8.01 -11.85
CA THR A 46 -15.48 -8.29 -11.45
C THR A 46 -15.58 -9.39 -10.39
N VAL A 47 -14.81 -10.48 -10.54
CA VAL A 47 -14.78 -11.58 -9.57
C VAL A 47 -14.13 -11.15 -8.26
N VAL A 48 -13.01 -10.44 -8.30
CA VAL A 48 -12.32 -9.93 -7.11
C VAL A 48 -13.22 -8.94 -6.35
N GLU A 49 -13.88 -8.03 -7.06
CA GLU A 49 -14.83 -7.07 -6.48
C GLU A 49 -16.01 -7.78 -5.80
N GLU A 50 -16.62 -8.77 -6.45
CA GLU A 50 -17.70 -9.56 -5.86
C GLU A 50 -17.21 -10.35 -4.64
N ALA A 51 -15.99 -10.87 -4.68
CA ALA A 51 -15.41 -11.63 -3.58
C ALA A 51 -15.10 -10.76 -2.36
N GLU A 52 -14.61 -9.55 -2.59
CA GLU A 52 -14.35 -8.58 -1.53
C GLU A 52 -15.64 -8.10 -0.84
N GLY A 53 -16.78 -8.17 -1.52
CA GLY A 53 -18.11 -7.88 -0.95
C GLY A 53 -18.70 -9.01 -0.09
N ARG A 54 -17.98 -10.12 0.13
CA ARG A 54 -18.50 -11.32 0.81
C ARG A 54 -17.70 -11.69 2.05
N ARG A 55 -18.36 -12.34 3.00
CA ARG A 55 -17.73 -12.86 4.23
C ARG A 55 -17.12 -14.22 3.94
N ILE A 56 -15.84 -14.24 3.58
CA ILE A 56 -15.15 -15.47 3.15
C ILE A 56 -14.29 -16.00 4.28
N GLU A 57 -14.74 -17.08 4.89
CA GLU A 57 -14.06 -17.69 6.05
C GLU A 57 -13.04 -18.75 5.63
N ASN A 58 -13.23 -19.37 4.46
CA ASN A 58 -12.40 -20.45 3.95
C ASN A 58 -11.02 -19.95 3.51
N ARG A 59 -9.96 -20.54 4.08
CA ARG A 59 -8.55 -20.17 3.80
C ARG A 59 -8.15 -20.35 2.34
N ALA A 60 -8.62 -21.40 1.67
CA ALA A 60 -8.28 -21.65 0.28
C ALA A 60 -8.94 -20.59 -0.63
N MET A 61 -10.20 -20.25 -0.39
CA MET A 61 -10.92 -19.19 -1.11
C MET A 61 -10.22 -17.83 -0.92
N VAL A 62 -9.90 -17.48 0.32
CA VAL A 62 -9.11 -16.29 0.68
C VAL A 62 -7.80 -16.22 -0.10
N ARG A 63 -7.05 -17.34 -0.16
CA ARG A 63 -5.78 -17.42 -0.88
C ARG A 63 -5.96 -17.23 -2.39
N GLN A 64 -6.97 -17.86 -2.99
CA GLN A 64 -7.25 -17.72 -4.42
C GLN A 64 -7.57 -16.26 -4.79
N ILE A 65 -8.38 -15.56 -3.99
CA ILE A 65 -8.68 -14.14 -4.20
C ILE A 65 -7.43 -13.28 -4.10
N SER A 66 -6.58 -13.55 -3.11
CA SER A 66 -5.31 -12.84 -2.96
C SER A 66 -4.44 -12.95 -4.22
N ILE A 67 -4.36 -14.16 -4.79
CA ILE A 67 -3.60 -14.44 -6.01
C ILE A 67 -4.24 -13.74 -7.22
N MET A 68 -5.57 -13.81 -7.37
CA MET A 68 -6.30 -13.12 -8.44
C MET A 68 -6.09 -11.60 -8.37
N ARG A 69 -6.16 -11.01 -7.18
CA ARG A 69 -5.94 -9.58 -6.94
C ARG A 69 -4.51 -9.17 -7.30
N GLU A 70 -3.51 -9.96 -6.92
CA GLU A 70 -2.11 -9.69 -7.26
C GLU A 70 -1.89 -9.67 -8.78
N GLN A 71 -2.39 -10.68 -9.49
CA GLN A 71 -2.27 -10.72 -10.95
C GLN A 71 -3.11 -9.65 -11.65
N MET A 72 -4.25 -9.27 -11.07
CA MET A 72 -5.05 -8.13 -11.52
C MET A 72 -4.24 -6.83 -11.46
N PHE A 73 -3.63 -6.52 -10.31
CA PHE A 73 -2.78 -5.33 -10.16
C PHE A 73 -1.61 -5.35 -11.13
N ARG A 74 -0.96 -6.51 -11.29
CA ARG A 74 0.14 -6.69 -12.25
C ARG A 74 -0.30 -6.44 -13.70
N GLY A 75 -1.44 -6.96 -14.11
CA GLY A 75 -1.96 -6.72 -15.44
C GLY A 75 -2.31 -5.24 -15.68
N TYR A 76 -2.95 -4.57 -14.71
CA TYR A 76 -3.19 -3.12 -14.82
C TYR A 76 -1.90 -2.30 -14.89
N TYR A 77 -0.89 -2.66 -14.09
CA TYR A 77 0.42 -2.02 -14.14
C TYR A 77 1.07 -2.16 -15.51
N LEU A 78 1.09 -3.37 -16.09
CA LEU A 78 1.64 -3.60 -17.43
C LEU A 78 0.88 -2.80 -18.49
N LEU A 79 -0.46 -2.85 -18.46
CA LEU A 79 -1.32 -2.09 -19.37
C LEU A 79 -0.96 -0.59 -19.36
N ASP A 80 -0.85 0.01 -18.18
CA ASP A 80 -0.50 1.42 -18.03
C ASP A 80 0.94 1.70 -18.51
N ALA A 81 1.90 0.82 -18.20
CA ALA A 81 3.30 0.96 -18.63
C ALA A 81 3.41 0.99 -20.16
N PHE A 82 2.71 0.09 -20.86
CA PHE A 82 2.68 0.07 -22.33
C PHE A 82 2.03 1.32 -22.92
N ARG A 83 0.91 1.78 -22.36
CA ARG A 83 0.21 3.00 -22.80
C ARG A 83 1.07 4.25 -22.64
N CYS A 84 1.76 4.38 -21.51
CA CYS A 84 2.67 5.50 -21.25
C CYS A 84 3.83 5.49 -22.26
N ARG A 85 4.36 4.31 -22.62
CA ARG A 85 5.45 4.17 -23.58
C ARG A 85 5.04 4.55 -25.01
N GLU A 86 3.95 4.01 -25.54
CA GLU A 86 3.48 4.29 -26.92
C GLU A 86 3.20 5.77 -27.15
N ARG A 87 2.71 6.48 -26.12
CA ARG A 87 2.38 7.90 -26.22
C ARG A 87 3.59 8.82 -26.04
N ASN A 88 4.65 8.36 -25.39
CA ASN A 88 5.91 9.11 -25.29
C ASN A 88 6.69 9.07 -26.62
N THR A 89 6.70 7.93 -27.32
CA THR A 89 7.38 7.80 -28.63
C THR A 89 6.74 8.64 -29.74
N ASN A 90 5.45 8.96 -29.64
CA ASN A 90 4.73 9.81 -30.62
C ASN A 90 4.92 11.32 -30.38
N HIS A 91 5.66 11.71 -29.33
CA HIS A 91 5.86 13.10 -28.94
C HIS A 91 7.34 13.51 -28.87
N ASP A 92 8.26 12.67 -29.36
CA ASP A 92 9.69 12.99 -29.43
C ASP A 92 10.07 13.94 -30.59
N GLU A 93 9.09 14.62 -31.21
CA GLU A 93 9.33 15.92 -31.85
C GLU A 93 9.04 17.07 -30.86
N VAL A 94 10.06 17.35 -30.05
CA VAL A 94 10.56 18.65 -29.57
C VAL A 94 9.58 19.63 -28.88
N SER A 95 10.14 20.33 -27.90
CA SER A 95 9.79 21.69 -27.44
C SER A 95 8.67 22.46 -28.17
N HIS A 96 7.90 23.16 -27.34
CA HIS A 96 6.92 24.22 -27.64
C HIS A 96 5.46 23.80 -27.49
N MET A 97 4.82 24.46 -26.51
CA MET A 97 3.39 24.46 -26.26
C MET A 97 2.63 24.90 -27.51
N SER A 98 1.45 24.31 -27.75
CA SER A 98 0.33 24.95 -28.44
C SER A 98 -0.98 24.19 -28.14
N PHE A 99 -2.05 24.96 -27.93
CA PHE A 99 -3.36 24.55 -27.42
C PHE A 99 -4.33 23.98 -28.48
N ALA A 100 -5.36 23.30 -27.96
CA ALA A 100 -6.71 23.02 -28.52
C ALA A 100 -6.79 21.88 -29.57
N GLN A 101 -7.81 21.01 -29.59
CA GLN A 101 -9.24 21.18 -29.28
C GLN A 101 -9.90 19.92 -28.69
N SER A 102 -10.89 20.15 -27.83
CA SER A 102 -11.95 19.21 -27.41
C SER A 102 -12.85 18.80 -28.60
N LYS A 103 -13.43 17.58 -28.56
CA LYS A 103 -14.86 17.34 -28.90
C LYS A 103 -15.33 15.92 -28.52
N PHE A 104 -16.36 15.92 -27.68
CA PHE A 104 -17.19 14.81 -27.18
C PHE A 104 -17.75 13.90 -28.28
N ASN A 105 -17.55 12.57 -28.17
CA ASN A 105 -18.50 11.52 -28.60
C ASN A 105 -18.05 10.11 -28.10
N PRO A 106 -18.85 9.34 -27.34
CA PRO A 106 -18.47 8.02 -26.81
C PRO A 106 -18.32 6.90 -27.86
N ALA A 107 -18.75 7.08 -29.11
CA ALA A 107 -18.87 5.99 -30.08
C ALA A 107 -17.79 5.90 -31.17
N LYS A 108 -16.63 6.57 -31.04
CA LYS A 108 -15.53 6.50 -32.04
C LYS A 108 -14.14 6.12 -31.51
N ARG A 109 -14.03 5.52 -30.32
CA ARG A 109 -12.75 5.07 -29.70
C ARG A 109 -12.00 3.92 -30.44
N LEU A 110 -12.36 3.54 -31.67
CA LEU A 110 -11.71 2.44 -32.40
C LEU A 110 -10.95 2.83 -33.69
N ARG A 111 -10.80 4.12 -34.02
CA ARG A 111 -10.02 4.52 -35.21
C ARG A 111 -9.06 5.65 -34.93
N ARG A 112 -7.83 5.29 -34.52
CA ARG A 112 -6.55 5.95 -34.82
C ARG A 112 -5.42 5.10 -34.23
N LEU A 113 -5.16 3.99 -34.90
CA LEU A 113 -4.00 3.12 -34.66
C LEU A 113 -3.38 2.88 -36.03
N VAL A 114 -2.83 3.95 -36.60
CA VAL A 114 -2.05 3.92 -37.84
C VAL A 114 -0.98 4.99 -37.73
N SER A 115 0.23 4.55 -37.38
CA SER A 115 1.42 4.80 -38.20
C SER A 115 2.54 3.96 -37.61
N ASP A 116 2.99 3.03 -38.45
CA ASP A 116 4.07 2.09 -38.24
C ASP A 116 5.39 2.81 -38.54
N THR A 117 6.36 2.75 -37.64
CA THR A 117 7.78 2.75 -38.01
C THR A 117 8.60 2.17 -36.87
N GLN A 118 9.28 1.07 -37.19
CA GLN A 118 10.32 0.45 -36.40
C GLN A 118 11.55 1.36 -36.35
N ILE A 119 12.32 1.24 -35.26
CA ILE A 119 13.79 1.09 -35.16
C ILE A 119 14.30 1.81 -33.89
N GLU A 120 15.14 1.10 -33.11
CA GLU A 120 15.89 1.49 -31.88
C GLU A 120 15.33 1.16 -30.46
N GLY A 121 14.14 0.58 -30.30
CA GLY A 121 13.61 0.19 -28.97
C GLY A 121 13.89 -1.26 -28.50
N THR A 122 14.71 -2.02 -29.23
CA THR A 122 14.57 -3.48 -29.39
C THR A 122 14.94 -4.35 -28.18
N VAL A 123 15.78 -3.88 -27.26
CA VAL A 123 16.22 -4.67 -26.09
C VAL A 123 15.22 -4.55 -24.94
N ILE A 124 14.83 -3.32 -24.57
CA ILE A 124 13.82 -3.04 -23.52
C ILE A 124 12.39 -3.36 -24.02
N GLY A 125 12.14 -3.35 -25.33
CA GLY A 125 10.87 -3.80 -25.92
C GLY A 125 10.62 -5.31 -25.82
N ARG A 126 11.67 -6.13 -25.94
CA ARG A 126 11.56 -7.60 -25.90
C ARG A 126 11.21 -8.13 -24.51
N GLU A 127 11.79 -7.58 -23.46
CA GLU A 127 11.58 -8.06 -22.08
C GLU A 127 10.14 -7.79 -21.61
N ASN A 128 9.64 -6.57 -21.82
CA ASN A 128 8.26 -6.20 -21.52
C ASN A 128 7.23 -6.99 -22.36
N SER A 129 7.53 -7.30 -23.63
CA SER A 129 6.65 -8.12 -24.46
C SER A 129 6.53 -9.56 -23.95
N LYS A 130 7.62 -10.14 -23.41
CA LYS A 130 7.57 -11.45 -22.75
C LYS A 130 6.76 -11.38 -21.45
N GLU A 131 6.96 -10.34 -20.65
CA GLU A 131 6.17 -10.13 -19.43
C GLU A 131 4.67 -9.99 -19.71
N LEU A 132 4.31 -9.26 -20.77
CA LEU A 132 2.92 -9.11 -21.23
C LEU A 132 2.33 -10.47 -21.60
N LYS A 133 3.02 -11.25 -22.45
CA LYS A 133 2.57 -12.59 -22.85
C LYS A 133 2.42 -13.51 -21.64
N GLN A 134 3.36 -13.45 -20.70
CA GLN A 134 3.28 -14.23 -19.47
C GLN A 134 2.09 -13.82 -18.60
N ALA A 135 1.83 -12.52 -18.44
CA ALA A 135 0.68 -12.04 -17.68
C ALA A 135 -0.64 -12.46 -18.32
N VAL A 136 -0.76 -12.36 -19.65
CA VAL A 136 -1.93 -12.83 -20.40
C VAL A 136 -2.15 -14.33 -20.18
N LEU A 137 -1.13 -15.16 -20.32
CA LEU A 137 -1.23 -16.61 -20.09
C LEU A 137 -1.65 -16.95 -18.65
N VAL A 138 -1.11 -16.27 -17.65
CA VAL A 138 -1.47 -16.51 -16.24
C VAL A 138 -2.94 -16.14 -15.99
N LEU A 139 -3.38 -14.98 -16.48
CA LEU A 139 -4.77 -14.53 -16.30
C LEU A 139 -5.76 -15.41 -17.08
N GLU A 140 -5.37 -15.95 -18.24
CA GLU A 140 -6.18 -16.92 -18.98
C GLU A 140 -6.44 -18.19 -18.19
N ASN A 141 -5.38 -18.77 -17.60
CA ASN A 141 -5.50 -19.95 -16.77
C ASN A 141 -6.41 -19.66 -15.57
N MET A 142 -6.24 -18.50 -14.92
CA MET A 142 -7.11 -18.11 -13.81
C MET A 142 -8.58 -17.96 -14.20
N VAL A 143 -8.86 -17.38 -15.36
CA VAL A 143 -10.23 -17.22 -15.87
C VAL A 143 -10.83 -18.56 -16.30
N ALA A 144 -10.01 -19.49 -16.82
CA ALA A 144 -10.48 -20.83 -17.15
C ALA A 144 -10.86 -21.62 -15.89
N ASP A 145 -10.09 -21.47 -14.81
CA ASP A 145 -10.32 -22.17 -13.55
C ASP A 145 -11.33 -21.47 -12.61
N MET A 146 -11.91 -20.33 -13.02
CA MET A 146 -12.73 -19.50 -12.12
C MET A 146 -14.16 -20.02 -11.89
N GLU A 147 -14.67 -20.92 -12.74
CA GLU A 147 -16.08 -21.34 -12.68
C GLU A 147 -16.44 -21.95 -11.33
N ASP A 148 -15.66 -22.94 -10.89
CA ASP A 148 -15.82 -23.57 -9.57
C ASP A 148 -15.67 -22.56 -8.45
N PHE A 149 -14.66 -21.69 -8.54
CA PHE A 149 -14.42 -20.64 -7.56
C PHE A 149 -15.64 -19.73 -7.41
N VAL A 150 -16.24 -19.28 -8.53
CA VAL A 150 -17.43 -18.42 -8.49
C VAL A 150 -18.62 -19.15 -7.88
N ILE A 151 -18.82 -20.45 -8.18
CA ILE A 151 -19.89 -21.25 -7.56
C ILE A 151 -19.73 -21.29 -6.04
N PHE A 152 -18.53 -21.61 -5.54
CA PHE A 152 -18.27 -21.61 -4.09
C PHE A 152 -18.40 -20.20 -3.50
N LEU A 153 -17.96 -19.17 -4.23
CA LEU A 153 -18.03 -17.79 -3.79
C LEU A 153 -19.49 -17.37 -3.51
N MET A 154 -20.42 -17.82 -4.36
CA MET A 154 -21.84 -17.49 -4.22
C MET A 154 -22.48 -18.05 -2.94
N SER A 155 -21.87 -19.07 -2.31
CA SER A 155 -22.33 -19.64 -1.04
C SER A 155 -22.05 -18.74 0.18
N TYR A 156 -21.11 -17.79 0.08
CA TYR A 156 -20.75 -16.90 1.19
C TYR A 156 -21.72 -15.72 1.29
N PRO A 157 -22.16 -15.35 2.51
CA PRO A 157 -23.09 -14.25 2.68
C PRO A 157 -22.44 -12.92 2.29
N ARG A 158 -23.23 -12.05 1.66
CA ARG A 158 -22.80 -10.69 1.35
C ARG A 158 -22.62 -9.89 2.64
N MET A 159 -21.56 -9.10 2.69
CA MET A 159 -21.41 -8.06 3.68
C MET A 159 -22.38 -6.94 3.31
N TYR A 160 -23.50 -6.77 4.05
CA TYR A 160 -24.36 -5.61 3.84
C TYR A 160 -23.61 -4.33 4.22
N ARG A 161 -23.04 -3.64 3.21
CA ARG A 161 -22.72 -2.21 3.19
C ARG A 161 -22.66 -1.73 1.73
N GLN A 162 -23.12 -0.50 1.52
CA GLN A 162 -23.36 0.30 0.30
C GLN A 162 -22.42 0.08 -0.92
N PRO A 163 -22.82 0.54 -2.13
CA PRO A 163 -22.13 0.24 -3.40
C PRO A 163 -20.62 0.47 -3.33
N TYR A 164 -19.88 -0.53 -3.77
CA TYR A 164 -18.42 -0.68 -3.70
C TYR A 164 -17.61 0.34 -4.51
N GLY A 165 -18.27 1.32 -5.14
CA GLY A 165 -17.64 2.55 -5.60
C GLY A 165 -16.95 3.34 -4.47
N ALA A 166 -17.05 2.90 -3.21
CA ALA A 166 -16.35 3.43 -2.05
C ALA A 166 -14.81 3.33 -2.10
N TYR A 167 -14.19 2.54 -2.99
CA TYR A 167 -12.76 2.72 -3.28
C TYR A 167 -12.44 4.13 -3.83
N LEU A 168 -13.43 4.82 -4.42
CA LEU A 168 -13.32 6.24 -4.82
C LEU A 168 -13.35 7.19 -3.61
N TYR A 169 -13.72 6.70 -2.43
CA TYR A 169 -13.78 7.45 -1.16
C TYR A 169 -12.88 6.78 -0.11
N LEU A 170 -11.58 6.83 -0.38
CA LEU A 170 -10.42 6.25 0.33
C LEU A 170 -10.31 6.52 1.85
N HIS A 171 -11.33 7.07 2.49
CA HIS A 171 -11.28 7.57 3.88
C HIS A 171 -12.01 6.68 4.89
N LYS A 172 -12.49 5.49 4.49
CA LYS A 172 -13.18 4.55 5.39
C LYS A 172 -12.60 3.14 5.42
N TYR A 173 -11.71 2.79 4.50
CA TYR A 173 -11.17 1.43 4.38
C TYR A 173 -9.70 1.46 3.99
N MET A 174 -8.92 0.57 4.60
CA MET A 174 -7.52 0.37 4.24
C MET A 174 -7.41 -0.41 2.94
N PHE A 175 -6.75 0.18 1.94
CA PHE A 175 -6.54 -0.45 0.64
C PHE A 175 -5.67 -1.70 0.74
N GLY A 176 -6.09 -2.78 0.08
CA GLY A 176 -5.29 -3.98 -0.13
C GLY A 176 -5.05 -4.86 1.09
N ARG A 177 -5.70 -4.59 2.24
CA ARG A 177 -5.51 -5.32 3.52
C ARG A 177 -6.69 -6.15 3.98
N GLN A 178 -7.64 -6.43 3.08
CA GLN A 178 -8.87 -7.11 3.42
C GLN A 178 -8.62 -8.53 3.92
N MET A 179 -7.60 -9.21 3.38
CA MET A 179 -7.28 -10.58 3.74
C MET A 179 -6.63 -10.64 5.11
N GLU A 180 -5.65 -9.77 5.37
CA GLU A 180 -5.02 -9.60 6.66
C GLU A 180 -6.07 -9.24 7.73
N ARG A 181 -7.01 -8.35 7.42
CA ARG A 181 -8.10 -7.99 8.34
C ARG A 181 -8.95 -9.21 8.70
N GLU A 182 -9.37 -9.99 7.71
CA GLU A 182 -10.22 -11.16 7.96
C GLU A 182 -9.46 -12.27 8.71
N GLN A 183 -8.15 -12.41 8.48
CA GLN A 183 -7.30 -13.30 9.28
C GLN A 183 -7.28 -12.91 10.75
N VAL A 184 -7.14 -11.62 11.06
CA VAL A 184 -7.17 -11.11 12.44
C VAL A 184 -8.56 -11.31 13.05
N VAL A 185 -9.64 -10.97 12.34
CA VAL A 185 -11.01 -11.16 12.86
C VAL A 185 -11.27 -12.64 13.14
N ARG A 186 -10.87 -13.55 12.26
CA ARG A 186 -11.02 -14.98 12.50
C ARG A 186 -10.22 -15.44 13.72
N PHE A 187 -8.96 -15.01 13.85
CA PHE A 187 -8.19 -15.28 15.05
C PHE A 187 -8.95 -14.82 16.28
N LEU A 188 -9.52 -13.62 16.26
CA LEU A 188 -10.22 -13.07 17.41
C LEU A 188 -11.48 -13.84 17.81
N LEU A 189 -12.24 -14.35 16.84
CA LEU A 189 -13.51 -15.05 17.08
C LEU A 189 -13.34 -16.56 17.33
N GLN A 190 -12.16 -17.11 17.06
CA GLN A 190 -11.89 -18.53 17.25
C GLN A 190 -11.76 -18.87 18.75
N ALA A 191 -12.43 -19.94 19.20
CA ALA A 191 -12.23 -20.47 20.55
C ALA A 191 -10.84 -21.09 20.68
N GLU A 192 -10.10 -20.74 21.75
CA GLU A 192 -8.79 -21.33 22.01
C GLU A 192 -8.94 -22.72 22.65
N PRO A 193 -8.25 -23.75 22.13
CA PRO A 193 -8.24 -25.07 22.75
C PRO A 193 -7.60 -24.98 24.14
N GLY A 194 -8.37 -25.34 25.18
CA GLY A 194 -7.92 -25.32 26.58
C GLY A 194 -8.18 -24.02 27.33
N GLY A 195 -8.82 -23.01 26.72
CA GLY A 195 -9.20 -21.77 27.41
C GLY A 195 -8.05 -20.81 27.74
N ASN A 196 -6.89 -21.04 27.12
CA ASN A 196 -5.68 -20.21 27.25
C ASN A 196 -5.84 -18.84 26.58
N LEU A 197 -5.03 -17.88 27.00
CA LEU A 197 -5.00 -16.53 26.43
C LEU A 197 -4.42 -16.55 25.01
N GLY A 198 -5.21 -16.08 24.03
CA GLY A 198 -4.74 -15.97 22.64
C GLY A 198 -3.94 -14.70 22.41
N VAL A 199 -2.74 -14.80 21.82
CA VAL A 199 -1.88 -13.67 21.46
C VAL A 199 -1.51 -13.70 19.98
N LEU A 200 -1.87 -12.64 19.24
CA LEU A 200 -1.50 -12.46 17.84
C LEU A 200 -0.50 -11.30 17.65
N PRO A 201 0.75 -11.58 17.25
CA PRO A 201 1.69 -10.57 16.82
C PRO A 201 1.40 -10.13 15.38
N ILE A 202 1.39 -8.82 15.14
CA ILE A 202 1.37 -8.19 13.81
C ILE A 202 2.67 -7.43 13.66
N VAL A 203 3.56 -7.95 12.81
CA VAL A 203 4.93 -7.45 12.67
C VAL A 203 5.13 -6.90 11.26
N GLY A 204 5.78 -5.76 11.16
CA GLY A 204 6.10 -5.17 9.85
C GLY A 204 6.77 -3.82 9.99
N HIS A 205 7.29 -3.29 8.89
CA HIS A 205 8.00 -2.02 8.88
C HIS A 205 7.16 -0.85 9.44
N GLY A 206 7.85 0.23 9.85
CA GLY A 206 7.19 1.48 10.23
C GLY A 206 6.31 2.01 9.09
N LEU A 207 5.16 2.60 9.43
CA LEU A 207 4.21 3.20 8.47
C LEU A 207 3.56 2.26 7.43
N THR A 208 3.69 0.94 7.57
CA THR A 208 2.98 -0.04 6.72
C THR A 208 1.47 -0.14 7.00
N GLY A 209 1.00 0.52 8.07
CA GLY A 209 -0.42 0.62 8.44
C GLY A 209 -0.93 -0.44 9.42
N LYS A 210 -0.06 -0.95 10.32
CA LYS A 210 -0.44 -1.91 11.37
C LYS A 210 -1.54 -1.37 12.29
N SER A 211 -1.37 -0.17 12.82
CA SER A 211 -2.38 0.50 13.68
C SER A 211 -3.70 0.70 12.95
N THR A 212 -3.65 1.11 11.68
CA THR A 212 -4.84 1.23 10.82
C THR A 212 -5.55 -0.10 10.62
N LEU A 213 -4.81 -1.19 10.39
CA LEU A 213 -5.38 -2.53 10.27
C LEU A 213 -6.09 -2.95 11.56
N VAL A 214 -5.44 -2.79 12.72
CA VAL A 214 -6.02 -3.16 14.01
C VAL A 214 -7.23 -2.30 14.36
N GLU A 215 -7.18 -1.00 14.10
CA GLU A 215 -8.33 -0.13 14.32
C GLU A 215 -9.53 -0.58 13.47
N HIS A 216 -9.31 -0.97 12.20
CA HIS A 216 -10.38 -1.52 11.35
C HIS A 216 -10.96 -2.85 11.87
N VAL A 217 -10.17 -3.65 12.59
CA VAL A 217 -10.64 -4.86 13.27
C VAL A 217 -11.46 -4.50 14.50
N CYS A 218 -10.98 -3.56 15.32
CA CYS A 218 -11.66 -3.12 16.54
C CYS A 218 -13.02 -2.44 16.28
N ILE A 219 -13.23 -1.87 15.08
CA ILE A 219 -14.51 -1.32 14.66
C ILE A 219 -15.42 -2.32 13.92
N ASP A 220 -14.98 -3.56 13.69
CA ASP A 220 -15.81 -4.61 13.09
C ASP A 220 -16.90 -5.01 14.09
N ASP A 221 -18.15 -5.00 13.65
CA ASP A 221 -19.30 -5.27 14.52
C ASP A 221 -19.21 -6.66 15.15
N ARG A 222 -18.67 -7.67 14.44
CA ARG A 222 -18.48 -9.03 14.98
C ARG A 222 -17.52 -9.04 16.17
N VAL A 223 -16.46 -8.23 16.10
CA VAL A 223 -15.47 -8.10 17.17
C VAL A 223 -16.07 -7.35 18.35
N ARG A 224 -16.81 -6.27 18.09
CA ARG A 224 -17.49 -5.46 19.13
C ARG A 224 -18.61 -6.21 19.85
N ASP A 225 -19.26 -7.13 19.16
CA ASP A 225 -20.28 -8.01 19.73
C ASP A 225 -19.63 -9.14 20.55
N HIS A 226 -18.42 -9.58 20.19
CA HIS A 226 -17.71 -10.65 20.87
C HIS A 226 -16.95 -10.20 22.13
N PHE A 227 -16.41 -8.97 22.14
CA PHE A 227 -15.65 -8.42 23.28
C PHE A 227 -16.42 -7.29 23.96
N SER A 228 -16.67 -7.46 25.26
CA SER A 228 -17.29 -6.43 26.12
C SER A 228 -16.43 -5.18 26.30
N LEU A 229 -15.11 -5.31 26.14
CA LEU A 229 -14.15 -4.24 26.34
C LEU A 229 -13.00 -4.37 25.33
N ILE A 230 -12.64 -3.27 24.68
CA ILE A 230 -11.43 -3.16 23.84
C ILE A 230 -10.55 -2.07 24.42
N LEU A 231 -9.31 -2.42 24.74
CA LEU A 231 -8.31 -1.56 25.37
C LEU A 231 -7.13 -1.36 24.41
N LEU A 232 -6.58 -0.15 24.38
CA LEU A 232 -5.36 0.19 23.65
C LEU A 232 -4.28 0.67 24.63
N TYR A 233 -3.13 -0.01 24.62
CA TYR A 233 -1.90 0.43 25.23
C TYR A 233 -0.91 0.83 24.14
N SER A 234 -0.32 2.02 24.22
CA SER A 234 0.72 2.48 23.28
C SER A 234 1.97 2.86 24.06
N GLY A 235 3.04 2.09 23.91
CA GLY A 235 4.27 2.29 24.70
C GLY A 235 5.20 1.08 24.67
N ASN A 236 6.39 1.25 25.24
CA ASN A 236 7.39 0.17 25.36
C ASN A 236 7.55 -0.34 26.80
N ASP A 237 6.98 0.35 27.78
CA ASP A 237 7.20 0.09 29.21
C ASP A 237 6.10 -0.84 29.76
N LEU A 238 6.25 -2.13 29.47
CA LEU A 238 5.33 -3.18 29.92
C LEU A 238 5.62 -3.57 31.38
N ARG A 239 5.29 -2.67 32.32
CA ARG A 239 5.41 -2.96 33.76
C ARG A 239 4.33 -3.92 34.21
N ASP A 240 4.61 -4.65 35.30
CA ASP A 240 3.68 -5.61 35.88
C ASP A 240 2.34 -4.96 36.31
N GLU A 241 2.37 -3.69 36.73
CA GLU A 241 1.19 -2.87 37.07
C GLU A 241 0.23 -2.67 35.88
N VAL A 242 0.76 -2.57 34.66
CA VAL A 242 -0.05 -2.44 33.44
C VAL A 242 -0.88 -3.70 33.24
N ALA A 243 -0.31 -4.86 33.54
CA ALA A 243 -0.96 -6.16 33.34
C ALA A 243 -2.00 -6.47 34.41
N THR A 244 -1.80 -6.00 35.65
CA THR A 244 -2.78 -6.18 36.73
C THR A 244 -4.01 -5.29 36.57
N ASN A 245 -3.86 -4.11 35.95
CA ASN A 245 -4.99 -3.22 35.72
C ASN A 245 -4.92 -2.50 34.36
N PHE A 246 -5.15 -3.24 33.28
CA PHE A 246 -5.21 -2.67 31.94
C PHE A 246 -6.19 -1.50 31.82
N ARG A 247 -7.26 -1.44 32.63
CA ARG A 247 -8.27 -0.36 32.53
C ARG A 247 -7.72 1.01 32.93
N ASP A 248 -6.75 1.06 33.83
CA ASP A 248 -6.18 2.31 34.34
C ASP A 248 -5.03 2.80 33.45
N HIS A 249 -4.40 1.88 32.72
CA HIS A 249 -3.21 2.17 31.89
C HIS A 249 -3.49 2.18 30.38
N CYS A 250 -4.68 1.77 29.95
CA CYS A 250 -5.06 1.72 28.54
C CYS A 250 -6.16 2.72 28.20
N VAL A 251 -6.16 3.18 26.95
CA VAL A 251 -7.28 3.90 26.36
C VAL A 251 -8.41 2.93 26.06
N ILE A 252 -9.62 3.21 26.54
CA ILE A 252 -10.81 2.40 26.24
C ILE A 252 -11.30 2.75 24.82
N LYS A 253 -11.21 1.80 23.90
CA LYS A 253 -11.65 1.93 22.50
C LYS A 253 -13.12 1.55 22.29
N HIS A 254 -13.60 0.58 23.06
CA HIS A 254 -14.97 0.08 22.99
C HIS A 254 -15.39 -0.48 24.33
N ARG A 255 -16.66 -0.29 24.70
CA ARG A 255 -17.27 -0.88 25.89
C ARG A 255 -18.73 -1.23 25.61
N ASN A 256 -19.09 -2.50 25.75
CA ASN A 256 -20.44 -3.01 25.61
C ASN A 256 -20.93 -3.54 26.97
N ILE A 257 -21.82 -2.78 27.61
CA ILE A 257 -22.34 -3.09 28.96
C ILE A 257 -23.42 -4.18 28.91
N ALA A 258 -23.99 -4.47 27.73
CA ALA A 258 -25.04 -5.48 27.56
C ALA A 258 -24.51 -6.91 27.41
N SER A 259 -23.20 -7.09 27.21
CA SER A 259 -22.55 -8.40 27.16
C SER A 259 -22.44 -8.99 28.57
N GLY A 260 -23.16 -10.08 28.84
CA GLY A 260 -23.02 -10.83 30.10
C GLY A 260 -21.68 -11.54 30.25
N GLU A 261 -20.85 -11.59 29.20
CA GLU A 261 -19.50 -12.18 29.21
C GLU A 261 -18.43 -11.07 29.25
N GLU A 262 -17.52 -11.13 30.23
CA GLU A 262 -16.46 -10.13 30.45
C GLU A 262 -15.23 -10.29 29.54
N ARG A 263 -15.39 -10.81 28.32
CA ARG A 263 -14.27 -10.97 27.38
C ARG A 263 -13.69 -9.60 27.03
N SER A 264 -12.37 -9.49 27.10
CA SER A 264 -11.64 -8.27 26.80
C SER A 264 -10.64 -8.50 25.67
N LEU A 265 -10.50 -7.52 24.78
CA LEU A 265 -9.43 -7.45 23.79
C LEU A 265 -8.44 -6.35 24.20
N VAL A 266 -7.17 -6.71 24.36
CA VAL A 266 -6.09 -5.75 24.62
C VAL A 266 -5.23 -5.61 23.38
N VAL A 267 -5.10 -4.39 22.89
CA VAL A 267 -4.21 -4.02 21.79
C VAL A 267 -2.98 -3.34 22.37
N ILE A 268 -1.80 -3.90 22.11
CA ILE A 268 -0.51 -3.37 22.56
C ILE A 268 0.25 -2.87 21.32
N GLU A 269 0.42 -1.56 21.20
CA GLU A 269 1.22 -0.92 20.15
C GLU A 269 2.63 -0.59 20.66
N LEU A 270 3.60 -1.36 20.17
CA LEU A 270 5.00 -1.18 20.53
C LEU A 270 5.68 -0.19 19.58
N LEU A 271 6.31 0.83 20.17
CA LEU A 271 7.08 1.84 19.45
C LEU A 271 8.54 1.42 19.24
N GLY A 272 9.00 0.38 19.94
CA GLY A 272 10.35 -0.14 19.89
C GLY A 272 10.45 -1.59 20.36
N ASN A 273 11.65 -1.98 20.75
CA ASN A 273 11.90 -3.31 21.31
C ASN A 273 11.39 -3.39 22.75
N VAL A 274 10.92 -4.57 23.13
CA VAL A 274 10.47 -4.90 24.48
C VAL A 274 11.42 -5.94 25.07
N ASP A 275 11.68 -5.82 26.37
CA ASP A 275 12.41 -6.82 27.13
C ASP A 275 11.61 -8.14 27.22
N GLU A 276 12.24 -9.26 26.90
CA GLU A 276 11.56 -10.57 26.89
C GLU A 276 11.05 -10.97 28.27
N GLY A 277 11.78 -10.59 29.34
CA GLY A 277 11.36 -10.81 30.72
C GLY A 277 10.10 -10.02 31.06
N ALA A 278 10.05 -8.74 30.69
CA ALA A 278 8.87 -7.90 30.84
C ALA A 278 7.65 -8.44 30.08
N TRP A 279 7.85 -8.89 28.84
CA TRP A 279 6.79 -9.53 28.06
C TRP A 279 6.24 -10.79 28.75
N LYS A 280 7.12 -11.68 29.22
CA LYS A 280 6.72 -12.92 29.91
C LYS A 280 5.94 -12.65 31.20
N ARG A 281 6.35 -11.64 31.98
CA ARG A 281 5.62 -11.25 33.20
C ARG A 281 4.24 -10.68 32.88
N LEU A 282 4.14 -9.83 31.85
CA LEU A 282 2.85 -9.31 31.40
C LEU A 282 1.93 -10.43 30.94
N LEU A 283 2.44 -11.39 30.16
CA LEU A 283 1.65 -12.53 29.69
C LEU A 283 1.14 -13.38 30.85
N HIS A 284 2.02 -13.73 31.79
CA HIS A 284 1.66 -14.52 32.97
C HIS A 284 0.61 -13.83 33.85
N SER A 285 0.72 -12.50 34.01
CA SER A 285 -0.26 -11.69 34.73
C SER A 285 -1.60 -11.65 33.97
N ALA A 286 -1.56 -11.41 32.66
CA ALA A 286 -2.76 -11.38 31.81
C ALA A 286 -3.52 -12.72 31.84
N GLU A 287 -2.83 -13.86 31.79
CA GLU A 287 -3.45 -15.19 31.91
C GLU A 287 -4.20 -15.38 33.24
N ARG A 288 -3.74 -14.74 34.31
CA ARG A 288 -4.35 -14.84 35.64
C ARG A 288 -5.54 -13.91 35.84
N PHE A 289 -5.50 -12.70 35.26
CA PHE A 289 -6.47 -11.64 35.54
C PHE A 289 -7.49 -11.41 34.42
N MET A 290 -7.21 -11.84 33.20
CA MET A 290 -8.16 -11.69 32.09
C MET A 290 -9.18 -12.82 32.08
N ALA A 291 -10.44 -12.49 31.77
CA ALA A 291 -11.50 -13.48 31.64
C ALA A 291 -11.22 -14.47 30.50
N HIS A 292 -11.68 -15.71 30.65
CA HIS A 292 -11.55 -16.73 29.61
C HIS A 292 -12.15 -16.27 28.27
N GLY A 293 -11.44 -16.55 27.17
CA GLY A 293 -11.80 -16.07 25.83
C GLY A 293 -11.33 -14.64 25.53
N SER A 294 -10.68 -13.96 26.46
CA SER A 294 -9.98 -12.71 26.18
C SER A 294 -8.76 -12.95 25.27
N LYS A 295 -8.33 -11.90 24.54
CA LYS A 295 -7.22 -11.98 23.58
C LYS A 295 -6.36 -10.73 23.59
N ILE A 296 -5.12 -10.89 23.11
CA ILE A 296 -4.14 -9.82 22.94
C ILE A 296 -3.73 -9.73 21.46
N ILE A 297 -3.69 -8.50 20.94
CA ILE A 297 -3.02 -8.17 19.68
C ILE A 297 -1.80 -7.32 20.01
N ILE A 298 -0.65 -7.66 19.44
CA ILE A 298 0.57 -6.87 19.57
C ILE A 298 0.94 -6.34 18.19
N THR A 299 1.21 -5.04 18.06
CA THR A 299 1.82 -4.50 16.85
C THR A 299 3.27 -4.10 17.12
N SER A 300 4.19 -4.45 16.23
CA SER A 300 5.61 -4.10 16.38
C SER A 300 6.31 -3.88 15.05
N GLN A 301 7.41 -3.12 15.09
CA GLN A 301 8.36 -2.98 13.98
C GLN A 301 9.53 -3.96 14.09
N SER A 302 9.68 -4.65 15.22
CA SER A 302 10.81 -5.53 15.48
C SER A 302 10.51 -6.96 15.08
N GLU A 303 11.37 -7.55 14.26
CA GLU A 303 11.30 -8.97 13.89
C GLU A 303 11.44 -9.90 15.10
N LYS A 304 12.03 -9.42 16.21
CA LYS A 304 12.10 -10.17 17.47
C LYS A 304 10.71 -10.50 18.04
N MET A 305 9.69 -9.72 17.67
CA MET A 305 8.31 -9.93 18.12
C MET A 305 7.54 -10.96 17.28
N VAL A 306 8.18 -11.63 16.31
CA VAL A 306 7.52 -12.68 15.50
C VAL A 306 7.19 -13.91 16.36
N SER A 307 8.02 -14.26 17.32
CA SER A 307 7.90 -15.50 18.11
C SER A 307 7.20 -15.34 19.46
N VAL A 308 6.62 -14.17 19.76
CA VAL A 308 6.04 -13.88 21.09
C VAL A 308 4.55 -14.23 21.21
N GLY A 309 3.95 -14.65 20.09
CA GLY A 309 2.53 -15.00 20.00
C GLY A 309 2.23 -16.45 20.36
N THR A 310 0.94 -16.73 20.59
CA THR A 310 0.44 -18.12 20.67
C THR A 310 0.09 -18.69 19.30
N THR A 311 0.11 -17.85 18.26
CA THR A 311 -0.07 -18.20 16.84
C THR A 311 1.06 -17.61 16.01
N GLU A 312 1.20 -18.10 14.78
CA GLU A 312 2.07 -17.50 13.76
C GLU A 312 1.78 -16.01 13.62
N ALA A 313 2.84 -15.19 13.60
CA ALA A 313 2.74 -13.76 13.45
C ALA A 313 2.22 -13.37 12.06
N LEU A 314 1.37 -12.34 12.03
CA LEU A 314 0.93 -11.73 10.79
C LEU A 314 1.98 -10.74 10.29
N MET A 315 2.68 -11.13 9.22
CA MET A 315 3.68 -10.28 8.58
C MET A 315 3.03 -9.25 7.66
N LEU A 316 3.07 -7.97 8.04
CA LEU A 316 2.53 -6.87 7.26
C LEU A 316 3.64 -6.19 6.44
N ASN A 317 3.82 -6.65 5.21
CA ASN A 317 4.81 -6.15 4.25
C ASN A 317 4.29 -4.94 3.47
N TRP A 318 5.16 -4.12 2.89
CA TRP A 318 4.75 -3.07 1.95
C TRP A 318 3.91 -3.63 0.79
N LEU A 319 3.05 -2.80 0.20
CA LEU A 319 2.35 -3.19 -1.03
C LEU A 319 3.37 -3.47 -2.14
N SER A 320 3.06 -4.42 -3.01
CA SER A 320 3.83 -4.60 -4.24
C SER A 320 3.81 -3.32 -5.08
N LYS A 321 4.79 -3.18 -5.97
CA LYS A 321 4.88 -2.02 -6.87
C LYS A 321 3.58 -1.81 -7.67
N GLU A 322 3.01 -2.92 -8.13
CA GLU A 322 1.80 -2.98 -8.93
C GLU A 322 0.56 -2.58 -8.11
N ALA A 323 0.44 -3.13 -6.89
CA ALA A 323 -0.66 -2.80 -5.98
C ALA A 323 -0.58 -1.34 -5.50
N PHE A 324 0.63 -0.86 -5.20
CA PHE A 324 0.86 0.52 -4.82
C PHE A 324 0.59 1.50 -5.96
N TRP A 325 0.99 1.16 -7.19
CA TRP A 325 0.63 1.94 -8.38
C TRP A 325 -0.88 2.04 -8.53
N TYR A 326 -1.59 0.92 -8.43
CA TYR A 326 -3.06 0.91 -8.52
C TYR A 326 -3.68 1.83 -7.45
N PHE A 327 -3.24 1.71 -6.20
CA PHE A 327 -3.67 2.59 -5.10
C PHE A 327 -3.40 4.07 -5.38
N PHE A 328 -2.16 4.41 -5.77
CA PHE A 328 -1.76 5.80 -6.00
C PHE A 328 -2.48 6.41 -7.19
N LYS A 329 -2.66 5.65 -8.28
CA LYS A 329 -3.44 6.08 -9.45
C LYS A 329 -4.85 6.48 -9.04
N MET A 330 -5.54 5.64 -8.26
CA MET A 330 -6.88 5.95 -7.76
C MET A 330 -6.88 7.20 -6.87
N LEU A 331 -5.87 7.36 -6.02
CA LEU A 331 -5.76 8.46 -5.08
C LEU A 331 -5.57 9.82 -5.77
N VAL A 332 -4.71 9.88 -6.79
CA VAL A 332 -4.36 11.12 -7.51
C VAL A 332 -5.45 11.53 -8.48
N PHE A 333 -5.99 10.61 -9.27
CA PHE A 333 -6.97 10.95 -10.29
C PHE A 333 -8.40 11.05 -9.73
N GLY A 334 -8.71 10.36 -8.63
CA GLY A 334 -10.03 10.38 -8.02
C GLY A 334 -11.11 9.92 -9.01
N SER A 335 -12.07 10.80 -9.31
CA SER A 335 -13.12 10.55 -10.30
C SER A 335 -12.71 10.89 -11.75
N THR A 336 -11.50 11.42 -11.96
CA THR A 336 -10.98 11.76 -13.29
C THR A 336 -10.48 10.48 -13.96
N ASP A 337 -10.80 10.28 -15.24
CA ASP A 337 -10.28 9.14 -15.99
C ASP A 337 -8.79 9.36 -16.32
N PRO A 338 -7.85 8.52 -15.82
CA PRO A 338 -6.44 8.64 -16.15
C PRO A 338 -6.15 8.49 -17.66
N GLU A 339 -7.05 7.85 -18.41
CA GLU A 339 -6.91 7.66 -19.86
C GLU A 339 -7.00 8.97 -20.66
N ASP A 340 -7.73 9.95 -20.13
CA ASP A 340 -7.86 11.28 -20.71
C ASP A 340 -6.59 12.14 -20.45
N HIS A 341 -5.69 11.69 -19.57
CA HIS A 341 -4.49 12.42 -19.15
C HIS A 341 -3.19 11.59 -19.22
N PRO A 342 -2.82 11.01 -20.38
CA PRO A 342 -1.69 10.08 -20.47
C PRO A 342 -0.35 10.61 -19.99
N LYS A 343 -0.03 11.88 -20.27
CA LYS A 343 1.22 12.50 -19.82
C LYS A 343 1.27 12.59 -18.30
N LEU A 344 0.15 12.94 -17.66
CA LEU A 344 0.04 12.95 -16.19
C LEU A 344 0.14 11.52 -15.64
N THR A 345 -0.50 10.55 -16.28
CA THR A 345 -0.44 9.13 -15.87
C THR A 345 0.99 8.60 -15.88
N SER A 346 1.78 8.92 -16.93
CA SER A 346 3.21 8.57 -16.98
C SER A 346 4.01 9.17 -15.82
N ILE A 347 3.82 10.47 -15.55
CA ILE A 347 4.52 11.15 -14.45
C ILE A 347 4.10 10.59 -13.09
N ALA A 348 2.81 10.31 -12.88
CA ALA A 348 2.31 9.69 -11.65
C ALA A 348 2.88 8.28 -11.45
N MET A 349 3.06 7.51 -12.53
CA MET A 349 3.65 6.18 -12.45
C MET A 349 5.11 6.22 -12.02
N GLU A 350 5.88 7.20 -12.53
CA GLU A 350 7.24 7.45 -12.06
C GLU A 350 7.26 7.92 -10.59
N LEU A 351 6.37 8.83 -10.21
CA LEU A 351 6.22 9.29 -8.83
C LEU A 351 5.93 8.12 -7.87
N ALA A 352 5.04 7.19 -8.25
CA ALA A 352 4.77 6.00 -7.45
C ALA A 352 6.04 5.17 -7.18
N GLY A 353 6.92 5.04 -8.18
CA GLY A 353 8.21 4.36 -8.03
C GLY A 353 9.17 5.08 -7.06
N GLU A 354 9.06 6.40 -6.92
CA GLU A 354 9.87 7.17 -5.97
C GLU A 354 9.43 7.02 -4.51
N MET A 355 8.14 6.74 -4.27
CA MET A 355 7.56 6.73 -2.92
C MET A 355 7.75 5.42 -2.15
N GLY A 356 8.26 4.37 -2.79
CA GLY A 356 8.66 3.13 -2.11
C GLY A 356 7.55 2.41 -1.33
N GLY A 357 6.28 2.56 -1.73
CA GLY A 357 5.16 1.87 -1.08
C GLY A 357 4.55 2.57 0.14
N SER A 358 5.02 3.77 0.51
CA SER A 358 4.54 4.50 1.68
C SER A 358 3.13 5.08 1.48
N PHE A 359 2.16 4.64 2.29
CA PHE A 359 0.79 5.16 2.26
C PHE A 359 0.71 6.65 2.62
N MET A 360 1.37 7.05 3.71
CA MET A 360 1.40 8.44 4.16
C MET A 360 1.92 9.36 3.05
N PHE A 361 3.05 8.97 2.44
CA PHE A 361 3.68 9.79 1.42
C PHE A 361 2.83 9.87 0.15
N ALA A 362 2.16 8.77 -0.23
CA ALA A 362 1.19 8.77 -1.32
C ALA A 362 0.05 9.78 -1.10
N TYR A 363 -0.50 9.89 0.11
CA TYR A 363 -1.53 10.90 0.44
C TYR A 363 -1.01 12.33 0.34
N VAL A 364 0.18 12.61 0.87
CA VAL A 364 0.79 13.95 0.80
C VAL A 364 1.03 14.35 -0.65
N VAL A 365 1.68 13.48 -1.43
CA VAL A 365 1.96 13.74 -2.85
C VAL A 365 0.67 13.86 -3.65
N ALA A 366 -0.31 12.98 -3.46
CA ALA A 366 -1.57 13.08 -4.17
C ALA A 366 -2.33 14.37 -3.87
N THR A 367 -2.27 14.87 -2.63
CA THR A 367 -2.86 16.16 -2.26
C THR A 367 -2.22 17.31 -3.03
N LEU A 368 -0.89 17.32 -3.14
CA LEU A 368 -0.13 18.30 -3.93
C LEU A 368 -0.50 18.23 -5.42
N LEU A 369 -0.51 17.03 -6.00
CA LEU A 369 -0.81 16.82 -7.42
C LEU A 369 -2.24 17.23 -7.78
N ARG A 370 -3.21 16.93 -6.91
CA ARG A 370 -4.63 17.28 -7.11
C ARG A 370 -4.90 18.76 -7.02
N ALA A 371 -4.08 19.50 -6.28
CA ALA A 371 -4.16 20.96 -6.23
C ALA A 371 -3.74 21.63 -7.55
N ASN A 372 -2.96 20.94 -8.40
CA ASN A 372 -2.49 21.48 -9.67
C ASN A 372 -2.24 20.37 -10.71
N LEU A 373 -3.19 20.16 -11.63
CA LEU A 373 -3.13 19.16 -12.70
C LEU A 373 -2.23 19.56 -13.90
N SER A 374 -1.26 20.46 -13.71
CA SER A 374 -0.31 20.84 -14.75
C SER A 374 0.81 19.82 -14.91
N CYS A 375 1.07 19.36 -16.14
CA CYS A 375 2.20 18.49 -16.45
C CYS A 375 3.53 19.10 -15.99
N ARG A 376 3.71 20.42 -16.14
CA ARG A 376 4.92 21.12 -15.69
C ARG A 376 5.12 21.02 -14.19
N TYR A 377 4.04 21.19 -13.42
CA TYR A 377 4.10 21.10 -11.97
C TYR A 377 4.44 19.67 -11.51
N TRP A 378 3.78 18.67 -12.11
CA TRP A 378 4.02 17.25 -11.80
C TRP A 378 5.46 16.83 -12.12
N CYS A 379 5.99 17.22 -13.29
CA CYS A 379 7.40 16.98 -13.64
C CYS A 379 8.37 17.68 -12.67
N SER A 380 8.06 18.90 -12.24
CA SER A 380 8.89 19.63 -11.27
C SER A 380 8.93 18.91 -9.93
N LEU A 381 7.78 18.45 -9.44
CA LEU A 381 7.69 17.69 -8.20
C LEU A 381 8.47 16.37 -8.29
N LEU A 382 8.32 15.62 -9.39
CA LEU A 382 9.08 14.38 -9.63
C LEU A 382 10.59 14.63 -9.61
N ARG A 383 11.06 15.68 -10.29
CA ARG A 383 12.49 16.04 -10.28
C ARG A 383 12.97 16.36 -8.87
N HIS A 384 12.18 17.13 -8.12
CA HIS A 384 12.50 17.48 -6.73
C HIS A 384 12.62 16.24 -5.86
N LEU A 385 11.65 15.32 -5.94
CA LEU A 385 11.67 14.06 -5.18
C LEU A 385 12.90 13.21 -5.49
N ARG A 386 13.30 13.10 -6.77
CA ARG A 386 14.53 12.40 -7.18
C ARG A 386 15.78 13.02 -6.56
N VAL A 387 15.89 14.35 -6.59
CA VAL A 387 17.01 15.07 -5.96
C VAL A 387 17.04 14.83 -4.45
N GLN A 388 15.90 14.90 -3.76
CA GLN A 388 15.84 14.63 -2.33
C GLN A 388 16.19 13.18 -2.00
N ARG A 389 15.70 12.22 -2.80
CA ARG A 389 16.04 10.81 -2.62
C ARG A 389 17.54 10.59 -2.73
N GLN A 390 18.18 11.14 -3.77
CA GLN A 390 19.62 11.03 -3.96
C GLN A 390 20.41 11.67 -2.80
N LYS A 391 20.00 12.86 -2.35
CA LYS A 391 20.60 13.54 -1.20
C LYS A 391 20.43 12.73 0.09
N ASN A 392 19.24 12.17 0.31
CA ASN A 392 18.99 11.34 1.47
C ASN A 392 19.85 10.07 1.43
N ILE A 393 20.03 9.44 0.26
CA ILE A 393 20.94 8.30 0.10
C ILE A 393 22.39 8.69 0.43
N SER A 394 22.87 9.85 -0.04
CA SER A 394 24.23 10.30 0.28
C SER A 394 24.38 10.65 1.76
N LEU A 395 23.38 11.27 2.38
CA LEU A 395 23.39 11.64 3.80
C LEU A 395 23.17 10.42 4.73
N LEU A 396 22.53 9.36 4.24
CA LEU A 396 22.34 8.08 4.96
C LEU A 396 23.65 7.33 5.21
N GLY A 397 24.69 7.60 4.42
CA GLY A 397 26.05 7.10 4.69
C GLY A 397 26.72 7.73 5.92
N GLU A 398 26.32 8.95 6.29
CA GLU A 398 26.88 9.72 7.41
C GLU A 398 25.96 9.78 8.64
N LEU A 399 24.65 9.67 8.45
CA LEU A 399 23.64 9.67 9.52
C LEU A 399 23.30 8.25 9.93
N SER A 400 24.24 7.59 10.62
CA SER A 400 23.97 6.35 11.35
C SER A 400 22.70 6.49 12.20
N LEU A 401 21.92 5.41 12.23
CA LEU A 401 20.69 5.21 13.01
C LEU A 401 20.95 5.29 14.53
N GLU A 402 21.34 6.44 15.05
CA GLU A 402 21.26 6.69 16.49
C GLU A 402 19.78 6.76 16.89
N GLY A 403 19.32 5.74 17.61
CA GLY A 403 18.00 5.69 18.23
C GLY A 403 16.86 5.19 17.36
N GLY A 404 17.13 4.58 16.21
CA GLY A 404 16.12 3.84 15.43
C GLY A 404 14.99 4.67 14.82
N ARG A 405 15.14 6.00 14.69
CA ARG A 405 14.17 6.86 13.99
C ARG A 405 14.69 7.27 12.61
N PRO A 406 13.88 7.19 11.54
CA PRO A 406 14.30 7.65 10.23
C PRO A 406 14.51 9.17 10.26
N ARG A 407 15.67 9.61 9.74
CA ARG A 407 16.02 11.01 9.54
C ARG A 407 15.89 11.31 8.06
N TYR A 408 15.15 12.37 7.70
CA TYR A 408 15.02 12.81 6.31
C TYR A 408 15.55 14.24 6.18
N ALA A 409 16.35 14.49 5.14
CA ALA A 409 16.70 15.84 4.73
C ALA A 409 15.75 16.29 3.62
N TRP A 410 15.26 17.51 3.74
CA TRP A 410 14.47 18.17 2.69
C TRP A 410 15.09 19.52 2.35
N SER A 411 15.70 19.62 1.18
CA SER A 411 16.24 20.88 0.64
C SER A 411 15.11 21.74 0.07
N MET A 412 15.10 23.03 0.40
CA MET A 412 14.28 23.99 -0.33
C MET A 412 14.86 24.23 -1.73
N ASP A 413 13.99 24.42 -2.72
CA ASP A 413 14.35 25.07 -3.97
C ASP A 413 14.17 26.58 -3.78
N ASN A 414 15.12 27.38 -4.26
CA ASN A 414 15.24 28.84 -4.13
C ASN A 414 14.08 29.63 -4.80
N THR A 415 12.83 29.33 -4.48
CA THR A 415 11.66 29.88 -5.17
C THR A 415 11.06 31.11 -4.50
N ARG A 416 11.57 31.54 -3.34
CA ARG A 416 11.34 32.89 -2.81
C ARG A 416 12.56 33.37 -2.01
N ARG A 417 13.21 34.43 -2.49
CA ARG A 417 14.07 35.43 -1.80
C ARG A 417 14.62 35.11 -0.39
N VAL A 418 15.04 33.89 -0.12
CA VAL A 418 15.94 33.56 0.99
C VAL A 418 17.33 33.49 0.38
N SER A 419 18.32 33.98 1.13
CA SER A 419 19.70 34.19 0.72
C SER A 419 20.32 33.00 -0.02
N LYS A 420 21.46 33.23 -0.67
CA LYS A 420 22.30 32.24 -1.35
C LYS A 420 22.73 31.05 -0.48
N ASP A 421 22.32 31.00 0.78
CA ASP A 421 22.56 29.90 1.70
C ASP A 421 21.55 28.80 1.45
N LYS A 422 22.00 27.78 0.73
CA LYS A 422 21.24 26.54 0.58
C LYS A 422 20.98 26.01 2.00
N SER A 423 19.72 25.93 2.40
CA SER A 423 19.34 25.43 3.71
C SER A 423 18.37 24.26 3.53
N PHE A 424 18.50 23.25 4.40
CA PHE A 424 17.62 22.08 4.37
C PHE A 424 17.00 21.86 5.75
N PHE A 425 15.79 21.29 5.76
CA PHE A 425 15.20 20.79 6.99
C PHE A 425 15.77 19.43 7.28
N ARG A 426 16.28 19.28 8.50
CA ARG A 426 16.45 18.00 9.14
C ARG A 426 15.12 17.64 9.79
N LEU A 427 14.42 16.66 9.23
CA LEU A 427 13.23 16.06 9.83
C LEU A 427 13.68 14.98 10.81
N CYS A 428 13.45 15.25 12.09
CA CYS A 428 13.70 14.34 13.19
C CYS A 428 12.40 13.58 13.49
N GLY A 429 12.36 12.30 13.05
CA GLY A 429 11.42 11.24 13.40
C GLY A 429 9.97 11.63 13.67
N ASP A 430 9.05 11.15 12.83
CA ASP A 430 7.61 11.28 13.10
C ASP A 430 7.24 10.63 14.43
N TYR A 431 6.47 11.35 15.24
CA TYR A 431 5.77 10.77 16.38
C TYR A 431 4.27 11.04 16.29
N GLN A 432 3.51 10.14 16.88
CA GLN A 432 2.07 10.04 16.69
C GLN A 432 1.34 10.79 17.81
N ARG A 433 0.36 11.63 17.45
CA ARG A 433 -0.59 12.23 18.38
C ARG A 433 -1.99 11.65 18.18
N GLU A 434 -2.63 11.26 19.28
CA GLU A 434 -3.99 10.71 19.27
C GLU A 434 -5.05 11.78 19.03
N PRO A 435 -6.20 11.44 18.40
CA PRO A 435 -7.27 12.40 18.14
C PRO A 435 -7.86 13.04 19.41
N ALA A 436 -7.79 12.32 20.55
CA ALA A 436 -8.29 12.77 21.84
C ALA A 436 -7.32 13.68 22.60
N SER A 437 -6.07 13.82 22.11
CA SER A 437 -5.13 14.76 22.72
C SER A 437 -5.55 16.19 22.36
N HIS A 438 -5.90 17.01 23.36
CA HIS A 438 -6.17 18.45 23.22
C HIS A 438 -4.94 19.27 22.78
N CYS A 439 -3.91 18.63 22.24
CA CYS A 439 -2.68 19.28 21.81
C CYS A 439 -2.94 20.08 20.53
N GLU A 440 -2.59 21.36 20.55
CA GLU A 440 -2.58 22.20 19.34
C GLU A 440 -1.75 21.52 18.26
N VAL A 441 -2.43 21.17 17.15
CA VAL A 441 -1.77 20.61 15.98
C VAL A 441 -0.92 21.73 15.34
N PRO A 442 0.33 21.46 14.91
CA PRO A 442 1.13 22.49 14.28
C PRO A 442 0.41 23.12 13.09
N LYS A 443 0.45 24.44 12.97
CA LYS A 443 -0.18 25.19 11.88
C LYS A 443 0.50 24.96 10.53
N ILE A 444 1.80 24.67 10.55
CA ILE A 444 2.61 24.40 9.37
C ILE A 444 2.46 22.92 9.01
N THR A 445 2.10 22.64 7.76
CA THR A 445 1.96 21.28 7.24
C THR A 445 3.15 20.89 6.36
N ALA A 446 3.35 19.59 6.13
CA ALA A 446 4.30 19.11 5.12
C ALA A 446 3.96 19.63 3.72
N VAL A 447 2.67 19.84 3.40
CA VAL A 447 2.25 20.44 2.13
C VAL A 447 2.76 21.87 2.01
N ASP A 448 2.69 22.67 3.08
CA ASP A 448 3.22 24.05 3.09
C ASP A 448 4.74 24.07 2.91
N LEU A 449 5.44 23.13 3.56
CA LEU A 449 6.89 22.97 3.47
C LEU A 449 7.33 22.59 2.04
N ILE A 450 6.64 21.62 1.43
CA ILE A 450 6.96 21.11 0.08
C ILE A 450 6.61 22.15 -0.99
N SER A 451 5.50 22.88 -0.82
CA SER A 451 5.04 23.89 -1.77
C SER A 451 5.70 25.26 -1.61
N GLY A 452 6.40 25.51 -0.49
CA GLY A 452 7.03 26.80 -0.19
C GLY A 452 6.03 27.93 0.06
N THR A 453 4.80 27.59 0.46
CA THR A 453 3.68 28.54 0.61
C THR A 453 3.56 29.17 2.00
N TRP A 454 4.46 28.83 2.92
CA TRP A 454 4.43 29.35 4.27
C TRP A 454 4.74 30.86 4.36
N SER A 455 4.30 31.50 5.44
CA SER A 455 4.41 32.95 5.60
C SER A 455 5.68 33.36 6.35
N ASP A 456 5.97 32.70 7.48
CA ASP A 456 7.09 33.04 8.36
C ASP A 456 7.91 31.79 8.72
N MET A 457 9.24 31.84 8.47
CA MET A 457 10.18 30.76 8.80
C MET A 457 10.46 30.75 10.32
N PRO A 458 10.13 29.67 11.05
CA PRO A 458 10.48 29.56 12.46
C PRO A 458 12.01 29.51 12.62
N ARG A 459 12.54 30.29 13.57
CA ARG A 459 13.97 30.20 13.93
C ARG A 459 14.18 29.03 14.89
N GLY A 460 15.11 28.13 14.56
CA GLY A 460 15.47 26.98 15.39
C GLY A 460 14.66 25.71 15.09
N LYS A 461 14.45 24.88 16.12
CA LYS A 461 13.63 23.66 16.03
C LYS A 461 12.15 24.02 16.11
N PHE A 462 11.35 23.51 15.18
CA PHE A 462 9.91 23.70 15.15
C PHE A 462 9.20 22.40 14.80
N GLU A 463 7.89 22.35 15.00
CA GLU A 463 7.09 21.18 14.65
C GLU A 463 6.25 21.45 13.41
N ILE A 464 6.08 20.43 12.59
CA ILE A 464 5.14 20.44 11.46
C ILE A 464 4.17 19.28 11.58
N LEU A 465 2.96 19.49 11.07
CA LEU A 465 2.05 18.39 10.79
C LEU A 465 2.51 17.70 9.50
N SER A 466 3.20 16.56 9.64
CA SER A 466 3.61 15.72 8.51
C SER A 466 2.39 15.22 7.74
N TRP A 467 1.42 14.66 8.46
CA TRP A 467 0.20 14.12 7.87
C TRP A 467 -0.88 13.92 8.94
N ARG A 468 -2.14 14.10 8.57
CA ARG A 468 -3.28 13.65 9.37
C ARG A 468 -3.97 12.51 8.63
N SER A 469 -4.04 11.35 9.28
CA SER A 469 -4.66 10.18 8.66
C SER A 469 -6.15 10.45 8.40
N PRO A 470 -6.63 10.28 7.16
CA PRO A 470 -8.04 10.40 6.85
C PRO A 470 -8.80 9.08 7.07
N ILE A 471 -8.09 8.02 7.49
CA ILE A 471 -8.63 6.72 7.87
C ILE A 471 -8.36 6.47 9.37
N PRO A 472 -9.19 5.64 10.04
CA PRO A 472 -8.96 5.25 11.42
C PRO A 472 -7.53 4.72 11.62
N PRO A 473 -6.89 4.99 12.77
CA PRO A 473 -7.40 5.69 13.96
C PRO A 473 -7.30 7.23 13.90
N TYR A 474 -7.15 7.84 12.72
CA TYR A 474 -7.13 9.30 12.52
C TYR A 474 -5.97 10.03 13.23
N TYR A 475 -4.84 9.34 13.42
CA TYR A 475 -3.66 9.92 14.03
C TYR A 475 -3.13 11.13 13.27
N SER A 476 -2.62 12.09 14.04
CA SER A 476 -1.83 13.20 13.52
C SER A 476 -0.36 12.86 13.70
N TYR A 477 0.39 12.82 12.60
CA TYR A 477 1.81 12.58 12.58
C TYR A 477 2.53 13.92 12.58
N VAL A 478 3.32 14.16 13.62
CA VAL A 478 4.07 15.39 13.82
C VAL A 478 5.55 15.09 13.70
N CYS A 479 6.28 15.94 12.99
CA CYS A 479 7.72 15.86 12.89
C CYS A 479 8.37 17.13 13.45
N SER A 480 9.43 16.95 14.22
CA SER A 480 10.31 18.05 14.59
C SER A 480 11.27 18.36 13.43
N CYS A 481 11.21 19.58 12.92
CA CYS A 481 12.09 20.09 11.88
C CYS A 481 13.13 21.03 12.48
N GLU A 482 14.36 20.95 11.97
CA GLU A 482 15.45 21.86 12.28
C GLU A 482 16.03 22.41 10.98
N LEU A 483 16.20 23.72 10.89
CA LEU A 483 16.89 24.34 9.76
C LEU A 483 18.40 24.16 9.92
N VAL A 484 19.05 23.55 8.93
CA VAL A 484 20.51 23.37 8.91
C VAL A 484 21.10 24.15 7.73
N PRO A 485 22.04 25.09 7.95
CA PRO A 485 22.79 25.74 6.88
C PRO A 485 23.66 24.72 6.13
N GLN A 486 23.75 24.84 4.81
CA GLN A 486 24.70 24.04 4.02
C GLN A 486 26.10 24.70 4.07
N GLU A 487 26.83 24.53 5.17
CA GLU A 487 28.24 24.92 5.24
C GLU A 487 29.16 23.67 5.32
N VAL A 488 30.10 23.62 4.37
CA VAL A 488 31.31 22.78 4.23
C VAL A 488 31.16 21.28 3.92
N HIS A 489 31.00 20.96 2.63
CA HIS A 489 31.60 19.75 2.02
C HIS A 489 32.57 20.17 0.90
N GLN A 490 33.55 20.99 1.27
CA GLN A 490 34.80 21.16 0.54
C GLN A 490 35.91 21.06 1.57
N GLU A 491 36.22 19.85 1.99
CA GLU A 491 37.53 19.42 2.51
C GLU A 491 37.40 17.93 2.83
N ILE A 492 37.72 17.13 1.82
CA ILE A 492 38.58 15.93 1.84
C ILE A 492 38.62 15.53 0.36
N GLU A 493 39.72 15.92 -0.29
CA GLU A 493 40.13 15.41 -1.61
C GLU A 493 40.28 13.89 -1.62
#